data_AF-A0A9D9LQU9-F1
#
_entry.id   AF-A0A9D9LQU9-F1
#
_cell.length_a   1.000
_cell.length_b   1.000
_cell.length_c   1.000
_cell.angle_alpha   90.00
_cell.angle_beta   90.00
_cell.angle_gamma   90.00
#
_symmetry.space_group_name_H-M   'P 1'
#
loop_
_entity.id
_entity.type
_entity.pdbx_description
1 polymer ?
#
loop_
_entity_poly.entity_id
_entity_poly.type
_entity_poly.pdbx_seq_one_letter_code
_entity_poly.pdbx_strand_id
1 'polypeptide(L)' 'ELIDYAVRSGAPLEVLENLQEIEDEGDIYESIEDIWPDYPSKDDFFFNEEEY' A
#
# COMPACT_ATOMS: atom_id res chain seq x y z
N GLU A 1 -5.41 -2.23 -13.05
CA GLU A 1 -4.15 -2.20 -12.26
C GLU A 1 -4.42 -2.05 -10.75
N LEU A 2 -3.37 -2.00 -9.92
CA LEU A 2 -3.44 -1.70 -8.47
C LEU A 2 -4.18 -0.39 -8.18
N ILE A 3 -3.97 0.64 -9.02
CA ILE A 3 -4.66 1.92 -8.93
C ILE A 3 -6.18 1.76 -9.15
N ASP A 4 -6.62 1.01 -10.18
CA ASP A 4 -8.06 0.73 -10.38
C ASP A 4 -8.70 0.00 -9.19
N TYR A 5 -7.94 -0.87 -8.54
CA TYR A 5 -8.38 -1.52 -7.32
C TYR A 5 -8.52 -0.50 -6.20
N ALA A 6 -7.50 0.33 -5.94
CA ALA A 6 -7.53 1.36 -4.90
C ALA A 6 -8.67 2.36 -5.10
N VAL A 7 -8.91 2.81 -6.34
CA VAL A 7 -10.02 3.71 -6.69
C VAL A 7 -11.38 3.05 -6.39
N ARG A 8 -11.59 1.80 -6.82
CA ARG A 8 -12.86 1.08 -6.55
C ARG A 8 -13.06 0.73 -5.07
N SER A 9 -11.97 0.56 -4.34
CA SER A 9 -11.98 0.31 -2.89
C SER A 9 -12.28 1.58 -2.09
N GLY A 10 -12.24 2.75 -2.72
CA GLY A 10 -12.42 4.03 -2.04
C GLY A 10 -11.20 4.40 -1.18
N ALA A 11 -9.99 4.08 -1.65
CA ALA A 11 -8.77 4.46 -0.97
C ALA A 11 -8.69 6.00 -0.80
N PRO A 12 -8.09 6.49 0.30
CA PRO A 12 -7.88 7.93 0.49
C PRO A 12 -7.13 8.58 -0.66
N LEU A 13 -7.42 9.86 -0.94
CA LEU A 13 -6.81 10.59 -2.05
C LEU A 13 -5.27 10.57 -1.99
N GLU A 14 -4.69 10.77 -0.80
CA GLU A 14 -3.23 10.73 -0.59
C GLU A 14 -2.60 9.39 -1.01
N VAL A 15 -3.32 8.28 -0.79
CA VAL A 15 -2.85 6.95 -1.23
C VAL A 15 -2.90 6.83 -2.75
N LEU A 16 -3.94 7.38 -3.38
CA LEU A 16 -4.07 7.37 -4.84
C LEU A 16 -2.98 8.23 -5.52
N GLU A 17 -2.69 9.40 -4.96
CA GLU A 17 -1.63 10.30 -5.44
C GLU A 17 -0.27 9.61 -5.35
N ASN A 18 0.07 9.00 -4.20
CA ASN A 18 1.31 8.24 -4.04
C ASN A 18 1.41 7.10 -5.07
N LEU A 19 0.34 6.33 -5.27
CA LEU A 19 0.35 5.21 -6.23
C LEU A 19 0.55 5.68 -7.68
N GLN A 20 0.01 6.83 -8.05
CA GLN A 20 0.22 7.42 -9.38
C GLN A 20 1.65 7.91 -9.57
N GLU A 21 2.23 8.59 -8.58
CA GLU A 21 3.63 9.04 -8.64
C GLU A 21 4.60 7.85 -8.83
N ILE A 22 4.34 6.75 -8.14
CA ILE A 22 5.17 5.53 -8.21
C ILE A 22 5.00 4.81 -9.56
N GLU A 23 3.80 4.79 -10.13
CA GLU A 23 3.58 4.20 -11.48
C GLU A 23 4.29 5.01 -12.57
N ASP A 24 4.33 6.34 -12.43
CA ASP A 24 4.99 7.25 -13.38
C ASP A 24 6.52 7.17 -13.33
N GLU A 25 7.14 6.79 -12.20
CA GLU A 25 8.59 6.55 -12.11
C GLU A 25 9.05 5.39 -13.02
N GLY A 26 8.15 4.46 -13.37
CA GLY A 26 8.43 3.34 -14.27
C GLY A 26 9.34 2.26 -13.67
N ASP A 27 9.67 2.38 -12.38
CA ASP A 27 10.44 1.41 -11.62
C ASP A 27 9.55 0.25 -11.16
N ILE A 28 10.08 -0.97 -11.24
CA ILE A 28 9.39 -2.18 -10.79
C ILE A 28 9.81 -2.44 -9.35
N TYR A 29 8.87 -2.29 -8.42
CA TYR A 29 9.06 -2.65 -7.01
C TYR A 29 8.61 -4.10 -6.80
N GLU A 30 9.44 -4.90 -6.12
CA GLU A 30 9.14 -6.31 -5.85
C GLU A 30 8.31 -6.46 -4.56
N SER A 31 8.44 -5.52 -3.63
CA SER A 31 7.86 -5.57 -2.29
C SER A 31 7.53 -4.17 -1.74
N ILE A 32 6.71 -4.11 -0.69
CA ILE A 32 6.35 -2.81 -0.06
C ILE A 32 7.56 -2.21 0.67
N GLU A 33 8.47 -3.05 1.12
CA GLU A 33 9.72 -2.70 1.78
C GLU A 33 10.68 -1.94 0.86
N ASP A 34 10.56 -2.09 -0.47
CA ASP A 34 11.36 -1.36 -1.46
C ASP A 34 11.00 0.13 -1.51
N ILE A 35 9.72 0.45 -1.23
CA ILE A 35 9.20 1.82 -1.19
C ILE A 35 9.24 2.35 0.25
N TRP A 36 8.98 1.48 1.22
CA TRP A 36 8.92 1.81 2.64
C TRP A 36 9.77 0.82 3.46
N PRO A 37 11.07 1.09 3.66
CA PRO A 37 12.00 0.17 4.32
C PRO A 37 11.67 -0.10 5.79
N ASP A 38 10.99 0.84 6.44
CA ASP A 38 10.48 0.73 7.81
C ASP A 38 9.00 0.32 7.86
N TYR A 39 8.47 -0.31 6.81
CA TYR A 39 7.08 -0.78 6.82
C TYR A 39 6.90 -1.79 7.96
N PRO A 40 5.94 -1.56 8.88
CA PRO A 40 5.72 -2.44 10.01
C PRO A 40 5.43 -3.86 9.57
N SER A 41 6.02 -4.82 10.26
CA SER A 41 5.80 -6.24 10.02
C SER A 41 4.39 -6.65 10.44
N LYS A 42 3.90 -7.81 9.99
CA LYS A 42 2.60 -8.34 10.44
C LYS A 42 2.49 -8.46 11.96
N ASP A 43 3.62 -8.63 12.65
CA ASP A 43 3.71 -8.75 14.10
C ASP A 43 3.58 -7.39 14.82
N ASP A 44 3.71 -6.27 14.09
CA ASP A 44 3.54 -4.90 14.61
C ASP A 44 2.07 -4.44 14.55
N PHE A 45 1.24 -5.14 13.78
CA PHE A 45 -0.19 -4.86 13.74
C PHE A 45 -0.90 -5.62 14.86
N PHE A 46 -1.40 -4.89 15.85
CA PHE A 46 -2.29 -5.44 16.88
C PHE A 46 -3.70 -5.67 16.30
N PHE A 47 -3.83 -6.62 15.38
CA PHE A 47 -5.14 -7.18 15.06
C PHE A 47 -5.54 -8.08 16.23
N ASN A 48 -6.61 -7.74 16.95
CA ASN A 48 -7.20 -8.68 17.90
C ASN A 48 -7.75 -9.85 17.10
N GLU A 49 -7.03 -10.96 17.04
CA GLU A 49 -7.50 -12.23 16.43
C GLU A 49 -8.78 -12.77 17.09
N GLU A 50 -9.19 -12.19 18.22
CA GLU A 50 -10.46 -12.48 18.92
C GLU A 50 -11.68 -11.70 18.39
N GLU A 51 -11.51 -10.77 17.45
CA GLU A 51 -12.64 -10.07 16.81
C GLU A 51 -13.11 -10.85 15.58
N TYR A 52 -13.74 -12.01 15.82
CA TYR A 52 -14.47 -12.80 14.79
C TYR A 52 -15.78 -13.37 15.33
#